data_AF-A0A9D7HRJ1-F1
#
_entry.id   AF-A0A9D7HRJ1-F1
#
_cell.length_a   1.000
_cell.length_b   1.000
_cell.length_c   1.000
_cell.angle_alpha   90.00
_cell.angle_beta   90.00
_cell.angle_gamma   90.00
#
_symmetry.space_group_name_H-M   'P 1'
#
loop_
_entity.id
_entity.type
_entity.pdbx_description
1 polymer ?
#
loop_
_entity_poly.entity_id
_entity_poly.type
_entity_poly.pdbx_seq_one_letter_code
_entity_poly.pdbx_strand_id
1 'polypeptide(L)'
;MSLSATALCSLAEWFERVKRDLPWRNTRDPYHIWISEILLQQTQVATVEPYYHRFLAAFPTVEALAAAQLDSVLKVWEGCGYYARARNLHKAAKQVVAQGGGIPRTSGELKKLAGIGEYTSAAIASLAFGEAVPVLDGNVERVIARVTAEHGFITERDVHQGLRRVAEEWMQTAVKARLAPGAVNEALMELGATVCKPREALCDNCPLRRACAGRKTLKDVTVLPRKPAKPTTPHYDIGAAIVRKHGRILITKRPLHGLLGGLWEFPGGKQEPGESLQECVRRELREELAIDVEVGAHVISVKHAYTHFKITLHCFECTHSGGELQLVHAADAKWVLPTELRRYAFPKADRVVLDLLTKN
;
A
#
# COMPACT_ATOMS: atom_id res chain seq x y z
N MET A 1 7.94 15.66 27.75
CA MET A 1 8.96 14.86 28.47
C MET A 1 9.65 13.96 27.46
N SER A 2 10.98 14.03 27.37
CA SER A 2 11.78 13.19 26.47
C SER A 2 12.19 11.89 27.16
N LEU A 3 12.37 10.80 26.41
CA LEU A 3 12.88 9.55 26.97
C LEU A 3 14.35 9.70 27.37
N SER A 4 14.72 9.17 28.53
CA SER A 4 16.13 9.13 28.93
C SER A 4 16.90 8.07 28.12
N ALA A 5 18.24 8.19 28.11
CA ALA A 5 19.12 7.16 27.54
C ALA A 5 18.81 5.76 28.11
N THR A 6 18.61 5.64 29.43
CA THR A 6 18.24 4.38 30.09
C THR A 6 16.94 3.79 29.57
N ALA A 7 15.93 4.62 29.29
CA ALA A 7 14.66 4.15 28.73
C ALA A 7 14.82 3.63 27.29
N LEU A 8 15.65 4.30 26.49
CA LEU A 8 15.95 3.87 25.12
C LEU A 8 16.81 2.60 25.09
N CYS A 9 17.77 2.43 26.00
CA CYS A 9 18.52 1.18 26.14
C CYS A 9 17.59 0.02 26.51
N SER A 10 16.68 0.22 27.49
CA SER A 10 15.67 -0.78 27.86
C SER A 10 14.77 -1.17 26.68
N LEU A 11 14.40 -0.20 25.82
CA LEU A 11 13.66 -0.46 24.60
C LEU A 11 14.47 -1.30 23.60
N ALA A 12 15.73 -0.94 23.35
CA ALA A 12 16.61 -1.68 22.44
C ALA A 12 16.85 -3.12 22.91
N GLU A 13 17.16 -3.31 24.20
CA GLU A 13 17.32 -4.64 24.80
C GLU A 13 16.04 -5.47 24.73
N TRP A 14 14.88 -4.86 24.94
CA TRP A 14 13.60 -5.52 24.76
C TRP A 14 13.41 -5.97 23.32
N PHE A 15 13.68 -5.10 22.35
CA PHE A 15 13.53 -5.40 20.93
C PHE A 15 14.42 -6.57 20.51
N GLU A 16 15.69 -6.59 20.92
CA GLU A 16 16.60 -7.70 20.59
C GLU A 16 16.10 -9.06 21.08
N ARG A 17 15.36 -9.10 22.19
CA ARG A 17 14.78 -10.35 22.73
C ARG A 17 13.51 -10.80 22.03
N VAL A 18 12.70 -9.87 21.51
CA VAL A 18 11.32 -10.16 21.06
C VAL A 18 11.06 -9.88 19.59
N LYS A 19 12.03 -9.29 18.87
CA LYS A 19 11.87 -8.96 17.46
C LYS A 19 11.47 -10.20 16.69
N ARG A 20 10.38 -10.08 15.93
CA ARG A 20 9.96 -11.12 14.99
C ARG A 20 11.04 -11.34 13.94
N ASP A 21 11.29 -12.60 13.63
CA ASP A 21 12.13 -13.01 12.52
C ASP A 21 11.40 -12.69 11.21
N LEU A 22 11.89 -11.69 10.48
CA LEU A 22 11.29 -11.21 9.23
C LEU A 22 12.39 -11.12 8.18
N PRO A 23 12.15 -11.56 6.92
CA PRO A 23 13.20 -11.61 5.90
C PRO A 23 13.95 -10.29 5.69
N TRP A 24 13.24 -9.16 5.72
CA TRP A 24 13.81 -7.83 5.54
C TRP A 24 14.55 -7.27 6.77
N ARG A 25 14.47 -7.92 7.93
CA ARG A 25 15.28 -7.59 9.12
C ARG A 25 16.64 -8.26 9.12
N ASN A 26 16.77 -9.34 8.35
CA ASN A 26 17.99 -10.15 8.27
C ASN A 26 18.94 -9.69 7.14
N THR A 27 18.79 -8.44 6.69
CA THR A 27 19.61 -7.84 5.63
C THR A 27 19.88 -6.37 5.91
N ARG A 28 20.97 -5.86 5.36
CA ARG A 28 21.29 -4.43 5.28
C ARG A 28 21.28 -3.91 3.85
N ASP A 29 20.86 -4.74 2.90
CA ASP A 29 20.76 -4.36 1.51
C ASP A 29 19.66 -3.28 1.35
N PRO A 30 20.02 -2.06 0.89
CA PRO A 30 19.07 -0.96 0.77
C PRO A 30 17.96 -1.24 -0.25
N TYR A 31 18.19 -2.06 -1.28
CA TYR A 31 17.17 -2.45 -2.24
C TYR A 31 16.14 -3.35 -1.57
N HIS A 32 16.60 -4.36 -0.85
CA HIS A 32 15.73 -5.28 -0.13
C HIS A 32 14.88 -4.55 0.93
N ILE A 33 15.51 -3.66 1.71
CA ILE A 33 14.79 -2.83 2.70
C ILE A 33 13.80 -1.91 1.98
N TRP A 34 14.19 -1.25 0.89
CA TRP A 34 13.28 -0.40 0.15
C TRP A 34 12.03 -1.16 -0.35
N ILE A 35 12.21 -2.37 -0.90
CA ILE A 35 11.09 -3.21 -1.35
C ILE A 35 10.16 -3.55 -0.19
N SER A 36 10.69 -3.97 0.98
CA SER A 36 9.84 -4.27 2.14
C SER A 36 9.08 -3.05 2.64
N GLU A 37 9.73 -1.89 2.74
CA GLU A 37 9.11 -0.67 3.22
C GLU A 37 7.98 -0.19 2.31
N ILE A 38 8.13 -0.31 0.98
CA ILE A 38 7.03 -0.01 0.06
C ILE A 38 5.91 -1.03 0.20
N LEU A 39 6.21 -2.33 0.32
CA LEU A 39 5.20 -3.38 0.48
C LEU A 39 4.42 -3.24 1.79
N LEU A 40 5.06 -2.83 2.89
CA LEU A 40 4.45 -2.66 4.22
C LEU A 40 3.53 -1.45 4.33
N GLN A 41 3.57 -0.51 3.39
CA GLN A 41 2.63 0.61 3.36
C GLN A 41 1.18 0.12 3.31
N GLN A 42 0.43 0.38 4.37
CA GLN A 42 -1.00 -0.01 4.51
C GLN A 42 -1.25 -1.52 4.26
N THR A 43 -0.24 -2.36 4.46
CA THR A 43 -0.33 -3.82 4.26
C THR A 43 0.23 -4.53 5.48
N GLN A 44 -0.44 -5.59 5.94
CA GLN A 44 0.00 -6.34 7.11
C GLN A 44 1.22 -7.21 6.77
N VAL A 45 2.11 -7.39 7.76
CA VAL A 45 3.35 -8.19 7.63
C VAL A 45 3.10 -9.58 7.04
N ALA A 46 2.12 -10.33 7.55
CA ALA A 46 1.82 -11.68 7.08
C ALA A 46 1.36 -11.72 5.61
N THR A 47 0.73 -10.64 5.13
CA THR A 47 0.37 -10.48 3.72
C THR A 47 1.58 -10.13 2.86
N VAL A 48 2.54 -9.37 3.39
CA VAL A 48 3.70 -8.87 2.64
C VAL A 48 4.71 -9.96 2.33
N GLU A 49 4.97 -10.88 3.26
CA GLU A 49 6.07 -11.84 3.15
C GLU A 49 6.08 -12.67 1.84
N PRO A 50 4.96 -13.28 1.39
CA PRO A 50 4.95 -13.97 0.11
C PRO A 50 5.23 -13.05 -1.10
N TYR A 51 4.78 -11.80 -1.04
CA TYR A 51 5.01 -10.82 -2.10
C TYR A 51 6.46 -10.34 -2.11
N TYR A 52 7.07 -10.18 -0.94
CA TYR A 52 8.49 -9.83 -0.82
C TYR A 52 9.38 -10.86 -1.52
N HIS A 53 9.20 -12.14 -1.21
CA HIS A 53 9.96 -13.22 -1.84
C HIS A 53 9.71 -13.30 -3.35
N ARG A 54 8.44 -13.26 -3.78
CA ARG A 54 8.09 -13.28 -5.21
C ARG A 54 8.67 -12.09 -5.97
N PHE A 55 8.64 -10.90 -5.37
CA PHE A 55 9.11 -9.67 -6.00
C PHE A 55 10.63 -9.69 -6.17
N LEU A 56 11.38 -10.07 -5.14
CA LEU A 56 12.83 -10.18 -5.24
C LEU A 56 13.29 -11.33 -6.14
N ALA A 57 12.53 -12.42 -6.23
CA ALA A 57 12.82 -13.48 -7.18
C ALA A 57 12.67 -13.00 -8.64
N ALA A 58 11.66 -12.17 -8.92
CA ALA A 58 11.43 -11.62 -10.25
C ALA A 58 12.38 -10.46 -10.59
N PHE A 59 12.70 -9.62 -9.60
CA PHE A 59 13.50 -8.41 -9.75
C PHE A 59 14.56 -8.37 -8.63
N PRO A 60 15.66 -9.12 -8.78
CA PRO A 60 16.65 -9.30 -7.72
C PRO A 60 17.49 -8.05 -7.43
N THR A 61 17.57 -7.10 -8.37
CA THR A 61 18.29 -5.84 -8.19
C THR A 61 17.47 -4.64 -8.67
N VAL A 62 17.90 -3.44 -8.28
CA VAL A 62 17.27 -2.19 -8.76
C VAL A 62 17.37 -2.03 -10.28
N GLU A 63 18.45 -2.51 -10.89
CA GLU A 63 18.65 -2.52 -12.34
C GLU A 63 17.65 -3.47 -13.03
N ALA A 64 17.47 -4.68 -12.49
CA ALA A 64 16.49 -5.63 -13.01
C ALA A 64 15.07 -5.07 -12.93
N LEU A 65 14.72 -4.40 -11.83
CA LEU A 65 13.44 -3.73 -11.67
C LEU A 65 13.28 -2.56 -12.65
N ALA A 66 14.31 -1.73 -12.83
CA ALA A 66 14.27 -0.58 -13.72
C ALA A 66 14.18 -0.97 -15.20
N ALA A 67 14.79 -2.09 -15.60
CA ALA A 67 14.75 -2.62 -16.95
C ALA A 67 13.42 -3.31 -17.29
N ALA A 68 12.64 -3.71 -16.29
CA ALA A 68 11.40 -4.44 -16.49
C ALA A 68 10.32 -3.61 -17.21
N GLN A 69 9.43 -4.31 -17.92
CA GLN A 69 8.19 -3.70 -18.39
C GLN A 69 7.24 -3.48 -17.21
N LEU A 70 6.50 -2.36 -17.22
CA LEU A 70 5.59 -2.02 -16.13
C LEU A 70 4.52 -3.11 -15.92
N ASP A 71 4.05 -3.75 -16.98
CA ASP A 71 3.04 -4.81 -16.90
C ASP A 71 3.56 -6.04 -16.13
N SER A 72 4.83 -6.40 -16.32
CA SER A 72 5.48 -7.45 -15.54
C SER A 72 5.55 -7.08 -14.06
N VAL A 73 5.90 -5.82 -13.74
CA VAL A 73 5.95 -5.34 -12.35
C VAL A 73 4.55 -5.37 -11.72
N LEU A 74 3.53 -4.88 -12.42
CA LEU A 74 2.14 -4.89 -11.95
C LEU A 74 1.62 -6.33 -11.78
N LYS A 75 2.05 -7.26 -12.63
CA LYS A 75 1.69 -8.67 -12.50
C LYS A 75 2.31 -9.32 -11.28
N VAL A 76 3.59 -9.06 -11.01
CA VAL A 76 4.26 -9.51 -9.78
C VAL A 76 3.70 -8.82 -8.54
N TRP A 77 3.08 -7.63 -8.68
CA TRP A 77 2.37 -6.92 -7.60
C TRP A 77 0.92 -7.36 -7.42
N GLU A 78 0.35 -8.11 -8.37
CA GLU A 78 -1.07 -8.42 -8.45
C GLU A 78 -1.59 -9.05 -7.15
N GLY A 79 -2.62 -8.41 -6.58
CA GLY A 79 -3.25 -8.81 -5.32
C GLY A 79 -2.76 -8.08 -4.08
N CYS A 80 -1.62 -7.39 -4.12
CA CYS A 80 -1.07 -6.64 -2.98
C CYS A 80 -1.84 -5.34 -2.68
N GLY A 81 -2.62 -4.83 -3.65
CA GLY A 81 -3.36 -3.58 -3.52
C GLY A 81 -2.48 -2.33 -3.62
N TYR A 82 -3.13 -1.15 -3.64
CA TYR A 82 -2.47 0.16 -3.74
C TYR A 82 -1.42 0.24 -4.86
N TYR A 83 -1.82 -0.07 -6.09
CA TYR A 83 -0.93 -0.23 -7.25
C TYR A 83 -0.11 1.01 -7.64
N ALA A 84 -0.48 2.20 -7.18
CA ALA A 84 0.36 3.38 -7.30
C ALA A 84 1.75 3.18 -6.66
N ARG A 85 1.84 2.36 -5.61
CA ARG A 85 3.11 1.97 -4.99
C ARG A 85 4.04 1.27 -5.98
N ALA A 86 3.53 0.25 -6.68
CA ALA A 86 4.30 -0.49 -7.69
C ALA A 86 4.76 0.42 -8.83
N ARG A 87 3.86 1.29 -9.33
CA ARG A 87 4.19 2.23 -10.41
C ARG A 87 5.26 3.24 -9.98
N ASN A 88 5.13 3.79 -8.79
CA ASN A 88 6.10 4.75 -8.26
C ASN A 88 7.43 4.08 -7.93
N LEU A 89 7.43 2.89 -7.34
CA LEU A 89 8.62 2.08 -7.09
C LEU A 89 9.38 1.80 -8.38
N HIS A 90 8.70 1.39 -9.44
CA HIS A 90 9.31 1.17 -10.75
C HIS A 90 9.86 2.48 -11.36
N LYS A 91 9.12 3.58 -11.26
CA LYS A 91 9.60 4.90 -11.70
C LYS A 91 10.85 5.33 -10.92
N ALA A 92 10.87 5.14 -9.61
CA ALA A 92 12.00 5.45 -8.75
C ALA A 92 13.21 4.56 -9.04
N ALA A 93 13.01 3.27 -9.34
CA ALA A 93 14.10 2.38 -9.74
C ALA A 93 14.79 2.89 -11.01
N LYS A 94 13.99 3.35 -11.99
CA LYS A 94 14.50 4.01 -13.20
C LYS A 94 15.25 5.31 -12.89
N GLN A 95 14.77 6.11 -11.94
CA GLN A 95 15.47 7.32 -11.49
C GLN A 95 16.85 6.99 -10.87
N VAL A 96 16.93 5.96 -10.04
CA VAL A 96 18.19 5.51 -9.41
C VAL A 96 19.18 5.05 -10.47
N VAL A 97 18.76 4.20 -11.41
CA VAL A 97 19.66 3.71 -12.48
C VAL A 97 20.11 4.86 -13.39
N ALA A 98 19.23 5.80 -13.73
CA ALA A 98 19.59 6.97 -14.54
C ALA A 98 20.62 7.90 -13.86
N GLN A 99 20.74 7.85 -12.53
CA GLN A 99 21.70 8.63 -11.74
C GLN A 99 23.04 7.91 -11.52
N GLY A 100 23.28 6.80 -12.24
CA GLY A 100 24.51 6.01 -12.12
C GLY A 100 24.39 4.79 -11.21
N GLY A 101 23.17 4.46 -10.76
CA GLY A 101 22.92 3.36 -9.84
C GLY A 101 23.23 3.70 -8.38
N GLY A 102 23.03 2.73 -7.49
CA GLY A 102 23.21 2.91 -6.04
C GLY A 102 22.08 3.69 -5.38
N ILE A 103 21.41 3.07 -4.41
CA ILE A 103 20.30 3.71 -3.70
C ILE A 103 20.84 4.87 -2.83
N PRO A 104 20.24 6.08 -2.90
CA PRO A 104 20.69 7.22 -2.12
C PRO A 104 20.72 6.93 -0.62
N ARG A 105 21.73 7.47 0.06
CA ARG A 105 22.04 7.10 1.45
C ARG A 105 21.32 7.95 2.49
N THR A 106 20.90 9.16 2.11
CA THR A 106 20.27 10.12 3.00
C THR A 106 18.76 10.19 2.76
N SER A 107 17.99 10.41 3.81
CA SER A 107 16.54 10.62 3.75
C SER A 107 16.21 11.80 2.84
N GLY A 108 17.00 12.87 2.88
CA GLY A 108 16.82 14.04 2.02
C GLY A 108 16.91 13.73 0.52
N GLU A 109 17.83 12.85 0.11
CA GLU A 109 17.95 12.43 -1.29
C GLU A 109 16.89 11.40 -1.67
N LEU A 110 16.62 10.44 -0.79
CA LEU A 110 15.59 9.42 -1.00
C LEU A 110 14.20 10.03 -1.26
N LYS A 111 13.85 11.13 -0.57
CA LYS A 111 12.58 11.86 -0.77
C LYS A 111 12.39 12.43 -2.18
N LYS A 112 13.47 12.57 -2.95
CA LYS A 112 13.40 13.06 -4.34
C LYS A 112 12.91 11.97 -5.31
N LEU A 113 12.90 10.71 -4.87
CA LEU A 113 12.45 9.57 -5.67
C LEU A 113 10.93 9.42 -5.64
N ALA A 114 10.35 8.95 -6.75
CA ALA A 114 8.92 8.78 -6.89
C ALA A 114 8.35 7.81 -5.83
N GLY A 115 7.31 8.26 -5.10
CA GLY A 115 6.61 7.45 -4.10
C GLY A 115 7.37 7.21 -2.80
N ILE A 116 8.52 7.86 -2.60
CA ILE A 116 9.23 7.85 -1.32
C ILE A 116 8.87 9.12 -0.54
N GLY A 117 8.10 8.95 0.53
CA GLY A 117 7.73 10.04 1.44
C GLY A 117 8.63 10.13 2.68
N GLU A 118 8.20 10.96 3.63
CA GLU A 118 8.86 11.15 4.94
C GLU A 118 9.18 9.84 5.65
N TYR A 119 8.17 8.98 5.84
CA TYR A 119 8.34 7.67 6.46
C TYR A 119 9.36 6.79 5.73
N THR A 120 9.12 6.50 4.44
CA THR A 120 9.93 5.53 3.68
C THR A 120 11.39 5.97 3.57
N SER A 121 11.63 7.27 3.36
CA SER A 121 13.00 7.80 3.27
C SER A 121 13.74 7.66 4.61
N ALA A 122 13.10 7.98 5.73
CA ALA A 122 13.68 7.82 7.05
C ALA A 122 13.93 6.34 7.40
N ALA A 123 12.99 5.46 7.04
CA ALA A 123 13.13 4.02 7.24
C ALA A 123 14.34 3.48 6.48
N ILE A 124 14.43 3.68 5.17
CA ILE A 124 15.57 3.20 4.36
C ILE A 124 16.88 3.80 4.87
N ALA A 125 16.94 5.12 5.09
CA ALA A 125 18.18 5.78 5.50
C ALA A 125 18.70 5.32 6.86
N SER A 126 17.80 5.16 7.84
CA SER A 126 18.19 4.70 9.18
C SER A 126 18.51 3.20 9.23
N LEU A 127 17.77 2.36 8.50
CA LEU A 127 17.92 0.90 8.52
C LEU A 127 19.10 0.41 7.69
N ALA A 128 19.28 0.94 6.47
CA ALA A 128 20.33 0.50 5.56
C ALA A 128 21.63 1.28 5.77
N PHE A 129 21.54 2.58 6.07
CA PHE A 129 22.70 3.49 6.07
C PHE A 129 23.03 4.10 7.43
N GLY A 130 22.23 3.82 8.46
CA GLY A 130 22.48 4.30 9.82
C GLY A 130 22.28 5.81 10.02
N GLU A 131 21.58 6.49 9.11
CA GLU A 131 21.27 7.91 9.28
C GLU A 131 20.41 8.11 10.54
N ALA A 132 20.77 9.11 11.35
CA ALA A 132 20.07 9.46 12.59
C ALA A 132 18.77 10.26 12.32
N VAL A 133 17.85 9.64 11.58
CA VAL A 133 16.55 10.22 11.22
C VAL A 133 15.42 9.38 11.84
N PRO A 134 14.49 9.99 12.58
CA PRO A 134 13.39 9.25 13.19
C PRO A 134 12.34 8.85 12.17
N VAL A 135 11.77 7.67 12.37
CA VAL A 135 10.60 7.19 11.63
C VAL A 135 9.32 7.56 12.40
N LEU A 136 8.35 8.15 11.71
CA LEU A 136 7.00 8.38 12.23
C LEU A 136 5.97 7.69 11.34
N ASP A 137 5.53 6.50 11.76
CA ASP A 137 4.33 5.85 11.26
C ASP A 137 3.21 5.89 12.33
N GLY A 138 2.03 5.38 12.00
CA GLY A 138 0.92 5.32 12.96
C GLY A 138 1.22 4.49 14.22
N ASN A 139 2.23 3.62 14.22
CA ASN A 139 2.69 2.90 15.41
C ASN A 139 3.52 3.80 16.32
N VAL A 140 4.55 4.45 15.75
CA VAL A 140 5.43 5.36 16.47
C VAL A 140 4.66 6.58 16.96
N GLU A 141 3.80 7.20 16.14
CA GLU A 141 2.93 8.31 16.55
C GLU A 141 2.10 7.95 17.78
N ARG A 142 1.51 6.74 17.81
CA ARG A 142 0.70 6.26 18.94
C ARG A 142 1.55 6.04 20.18
N VAL A 143 2.75 5.48 20.04
CA VAL A 143 3.70 5.29 21.14
C VAL A 143 4.09 6.65 21.72
N ILE A 144 4.50 7.60 20.88
CA ILE A 144 4.87 8.95 21.31
C ILE A 144 3.69 9.62 22.01
N ALA A 145 2.52 9.68 21.37
CA ALA A 145 1.35 10.33 21.94
C ALA A 145 0.96 9.78 23.32
N ARG A 146 1.06 8.46 23.54
CA ARG A 146 0.80 7.86 24.85
C ARG A 146 1.90 8.14 25.86
N VAL A 147 3.17 8.06 25.45
CA VAL A 147 4.31 8.33 26.33
C VAL A 147 4.34 9.79 26.78
N THR A 148 3.94 10.72 25.92
CA THR A 148 3.90 12.16 26.22
C THR A 148 2.55 12.65 26.76
N ALA A 149 1.52 11.79 26.77
CA ALA A 149 0.13 12.17 27.07
C ALA A 149 -0.39 13.31 26.17
N GLU A 150 -0.16 13.21 24.86
CA GLU A 150 -0.66 14.15 23.87
C GLU A 150 -2.17 14.02 23.67
N HIS A 151 -2.91 15.08 23.97
CA HIS A 151 -4.39 15.10 23.96
C HIS A 151 -5.00 15.73 22.70
N GLY A 152 -4.21 16.37 21.85
CA GLY A 152 -4.66 16.89 20.56
C GLY A 152 -5.03 15.81 19.56
N PHE A 153 -5.72 16.19 18.49
CA PHE A 153 -6.03 15.26 17.41
C PHE A 153 -4.79 15.06 16.54
N ILE A 154 -4.47 13.80 16.21
CA ILE A 154 -3.26 13.47 15.44
C ILE A 154 -3.26 14.10 14.03
N THR A 155 -4.43 14.49 13.53
CA THR A 155 -4.62 15.17 12.24
C THR A 155 -4.31 16.66 12.29
N GLU A 156 -4.16 17.25 13.48
CA GLU A 156 -3.78 18.65 13.65
C GLU A 156 -2.29 18.83 13.34
N ARG A 157 -1.98 19.86 12.55
CA ARG A 157 -0.62 20.16 12.10
C ARG A 157 0.35 20.32 13.29
N ASP A 158 -0.06 21.08 14.30
CA ASP A 158 0.80 21.41 15.44
C ASP A 158 1.09 20.18 16.31
N VAL A 159 0.10 19.29 16.47
CA VAL A 159 0.25 18.00 17.16
C VAL A 159 1.23 17.12 16.41
N HIS A 160 1.04 16.93 15.10
CA HIS A 160 1.95 16.12 14.29
C HIS A 160 3.39 16.67 14.30
N GLN A 161 3.56 18.00 14.22
CA GLN A 161 4.87 18.64 14.37
C GLN A 161 5.46 18.48 15.78
N GLY A 162 4.63 18.47 16.82
CA GLY A 162 5.03 18.16 18.19
C GLY A 162 5.57 16.74 18.32
N LEU A 163 4.85 15.73 17.79
CA LEU A 163 5.32 14.35 17.81
C LEU A 163 6.63 14.17 17.05
N ARG A 164 6.78 14.86 15.90
CA ARG A 164 8.03 14.85 15.14
C ARG A 164 9.21 15.35 15.96
N ARG A 165 9.06 16.50 16.63
CA ARG A 165 10.11 17.05 17.51
C ARG A 165 10.50 16.08 18.62
N VAL A 166 9.52 15.41 19.23
CA VAL A 166 9.79 14.39 20.26
C VAL A 166 10.56 13.20 19.69
N ALA A 167 10.20 12.74 18.49
CA ALA A 167 10.91 11.65 17.81
C ALA A 167 12.37 12.04 17.48
N GLU A 168 12.59 13.27 17.04
CA GLU A 168 13.93 13.84 16.79
C GLU A 168 14.76 13.88 18.08
N GLU A 169 14.19 14.36 19.19
CA GLU A 169 14.85 14.37 20.51
C GLU A 169 15.23 12.96 20.99
N TRP A 170 14.34 11.98 20.83
CA TRP A 170 14.60 10.59 21.19
C TRP A 170 15.72 10.00 20.33
N MET A 171 15.74 10.32 19.03
CA MET A 171 16.78 9.89 18.11
C MET A 171 18.15 10.48 18.50
N GLN A 172 18.20 11.77 18.83
CA GLN A 172 19.44 12.41 19.31
C GLN A 172 19.93 11.78 20.63
N THR A 173 19.01 11.45 21.53
CA THR A 173 19.35 10.78 22.80
C THR A 173 19.87 9.37 22.55
N ALA A 174 19.27 8.63 21.61
CA ALA A 174 19.73 7.30 21.21
C ALA A 174 21.15 7.32 20.64
N VAL A 175 21.46 8.28 19.75
CA VAL A 175 22.80 8.45 19.18
C VAL A 175 23.83 8.74 20.28
N LYS A 176 23.52 9.65 21.21
CA LYS A 176 24.39 9.93 22.37
C LYS A 176 24.61 8.69 23.24
N ALA A 177 23.61 7.83 23.36
CA ALA A 177 23.68 6.54 24.04
C ALA A 177 24.34 5.42 23.21
N ARG A 178 24.88 5.74 22.02
CA ARG A 178 25.53 4.79 21.09
C ARG A 178 24.60 3.66 20.60
N LEU A 179 23.29 3.93 20.54
CA LEU A 179 22.32 3.02 19.95
C LEU A 179 22.23 3.25 18.44
N ALA A 180 22.09 2.17 17.67
CA ALA A 180 21.92 2.27 16.22
C ALA A 180 20.56 2.89 15.86
N PRO A 181 20.50 3.98 15.06
CA PRO A 181 19.25 4.65 14.69
C PRO A 181 18.17 3.73 14.12
N GLY A 182 18.56 2.86 13.17
CA GLY A 182 17.65 1.89 12.58
C GLY A 182 17.04 0.94 13.61
N ALA A 183 17.84 0.44 14.55
CA ALA A 183 17.34 -0.47 15.61
C ALA A 183 16.34 0.24 16.54
N VAL A 184 16.55 1.52 16.84
CA VAL A 184 15.60 2.31 17.64
C VAL A 184 14.29 2.54 16.89
N ASN A 185 14.36 2.87 15.60
CA ASN A 185 13.17 3.00 14.77
C ASN A 185 12.37 1.69 14.72
N GLU A 186 13.04 0.55 14.47
CA GLU A 186 12.36 -0.75 14.50
C GLU A 186 11.78 -1.10 15.86
N ALA A 187 12.51 -0.83 16.95
CA ALA A 187 12.03 -1.09 18.29
C ALA A 187 10.76 -0.30 18.62
N LEU A 188 10.68 0.97 18.20
CA LEU A 188 9.48 1.78 18.36
C LEU A 188 8.31 1.27 17.51
N MET A 189 8.57 0.88 16.25
CA MET A 189 7.56 0.28 15.38
C MET A 189 7.04 -1.05 15.95
N GLU A 190 7.95 -1.93 16.40
CA GLU A 190 7.63 -3.23 17.00
C GLU A 190 6.85 -3.05 18.30
N LEU A 191 7.24 -2.08 19.13
CA LEU A 191 6.53 -1.75 20.37
C LEU A 191 5.09 -1.34 20.08
N GLY A 192 4.89 -0.45 19.10
CA GLY A 192 3.54 -0.06 18.68
C GLY A 192 2.75 -1.25 18.14
N ALA A 193 3.37 -2.10 17.32
CA ALA A 193 2.69 -3.22 16.67
C ALA A 193 2.27 -4.34 17.65
N THR A 194 3.09 -4.64 18.66
CA THR A 194 2.95 -5.87 19.47
C THR A 194 2.50 -5.62 20.91
N VAL A 195 2.83 -4.45 21.49
CA VAL A 195 2.58 -4.16 22.92
C VAL A 195 1.68 -2.95 23.08
N CYS A 196 2.07 -1.80 22.55
CA CYS A 196 1.31 -0.55 22.61
C CYS A 196 0.21 -0.55 21.53
N LYS A 197 -0.62 -1.59 21.49
CA LYS A 197 -1.64 -1.83 20.45
C LYS A 197 -2.74 -0.74 20.48
N PRO A 198 -3.44 -0.48 19.36
CA PRO A 198 -4.46 0.57 19.30
C PRO A 198 -5.59 0.40 20.32
N ARG A 199 -6.14 -0.81 20.48
CA ARG A 199 -7.34 -1.08 21.30
C ARG A 199 -7.08 -1.74 22.64
N GLU A 200 -5.97 -2.46 22.77
CA GLU A 200 -5.67 -3.27 23.96
C GLU A 200 -4.18 -3.19 24.25
N ALA A 201 -3.76 -2.09 24.85
CA ALA A 201 -2.34 -1.86 25.14
C ALA A 201 -1.86 -2.76 26.29
N LEU A 202 -0.81 -3.55 26.07
CA LEU A 202 -0.23 -4.46 27.05
C LEU A 202 0.78 -3.73 27.95
N CYS A 203 0.28 -2.72 28.68
CA CYS A 203 1.12 -1.75 29.39
C CYS A 203 2.06 -2.36 30.45
N ASP A 204 1.71 -3.51 31.03
CA ASP A 204 2.55 -4.18 32.03
C ASP A 204 3.78 -4.83 31.40
N ASN A 205 3.68 -5.24 30.14
CA ASN A 205 4.78 -5.81 29.35
C ASN A 205 5.59 -4.74 28.59
N CYS A 206 5.26 -3.45 28.77
CA CYS A 206 5.89 -2.37 28.03
C CYS A 206 7.26 -1.97 28.62
N PRO A 207 8.36 -1.98 27.83
CA PRO A 207 9.68 -1.55 28.30
C PRO A 207 9.74 -0.07 28.67
N LEU A 208 8.79 0.74 28.18
CA LEU A 208 8.67 2.17 28.47
C LEU A 208 7.67 2.50 29.60
N ARG A 209 7.11 1.49 30.28
CA ARG A 209 6.02 1.68 31.25
C ARG A 209 6.32 2.73 32.34
N ARG A 210 7.57 2.80 32.81
CA ARG A 210 8.01 3.75 33.86
C ARG A 210 8.15 5.19 33.34
N ALA A 211 8.41 5.35 32.04
CA ALA A 211 8.58 6.66 31.40
C ALA A 211 7.28 7.20 30.80
N CYS A 212 6.26 6.35 30.60
CA CYS A 212 5.01 6.71 29.95
C CYS A 212 4.13 7.61 30.82
N ALA A 213 3.96 8.88 30.44
CA ALA A 213 3.06 9.82 31.12
C ALA A 213 1.61 9.35 31.04
N GLY A 214 1.13 8.89 29.88
CA GLY A 214 -0.23 8.39 29.73
C GLY A 214 -0.57 7.25 30.68
N ARG A 215 0.39 6.32 30.93
CA ARG A 215 0.19 5.24 31.92
C ARG A 215 0.07 5.77 33.35
N LYS A 216 0.73 6.88 33.68
CA LYS A 216 0.72 7.49 35.02
C LYS A 216 -0.52 8.33 35.26
N THR A 217 -1.05 8.99 34.22
CA THR A 217 -2.08 10.02 34.35
C THR A 217 -3.46 9.59 33.85
N LEU A 218 -3.54 8.60 32.96
CA LEU A 218 -4.80 8.17 32.35
C LEU A 218 -5.28 6.85 32.96
N LYS A 219 -6.60 6.72 33.12
CA LYS A 219 -7.24 5.43 33.45
C LYS A 219 -7.08 4.41 32.32
N ASP A 220 -7.11 4.90 31.09
CA ASP A 220 -6.94 4.10 29.88
C ASP A 220 -6.11 4.88 28.85
N VAL A 221 -4.97 4.31 28.44
CA VAL A 221 -4.09 4.92 27.44
C VAL A 221 -4.62 4.77 26.01
N THR A 222 -5.61 3.90 25.78
CA THR A 222 -6.13 3.61 24.44
C THR A 222 -7.00 4.72 23.87
N VAL A 223 -7.43 5.65 24.72
CA VAL A 223 -8.05 6.92 24.32
C VAL A 223 -7.11 7.81 23.50
N LEU A 224 -5.80 7.53 23.51
CA LEU A 224 -4.78 8.20 22.70
C LEU A 224 -4.19 7.28 21.63
N PRO A 225 -3.79 7.83 20.47
CA PRO A 225 -3.99 9.22 20.04
C PRO A 225 -5.45 9.48 19.68
N ARG A 226 -5.91 10.74 19.84
CA ARG A 226 -7.24 11.12 19.38
C ARG A 226 -7.28 11.15 17.86
N LYS A 227 -8.35 10.60 17.29
CA LYS A 227 -8.63 10.60 15.85
C LYS A 227 -10.03 11.12 15.61
N PRO A 228 -10.27 11.89 14.53
CA PRO A 228 -11.62 12.29 14.16
C PRO A 228 -12.49 11.07 13.83
N ALA A 229 -13.81 11.23 13.94
CA ALA A 229 -14.76 10.22 13.49
C ALA A 229 -14.58 9.95 12.00
N LYS A 230 -14.70 8.68 11.60
CA LYS A 230 -14.61 8.31 10.18
C LYS A 230 -15.92 8.66 9.47
N PRO A 231 -15.86 9.27 8.26
CA PRO A 231 -17.05 9.48 7.46
C PRO A 231 -17.65 8.15 7.00
N THR A 232 -18.92 8.19 6.59
CA THR A 232 -19.59 7.05 5.97
C THR A 232 -18.90 6.68 4.67
N THR A 233 -18.74 5.37 4.43
CA THR A 233 -18.10 4.85 3.23
C THR A 233 -19.16 4.67 2.13
N PRO A 234 -19.11 5.42 1.01
CA PRO A 234 -20.07 5.28 -0.07
C PRO A 234 -19.99 3.88 -0.71
N HIS A 235 -21.09 3.48 -1.33
CA HIS A 235 -21.19 2.25 -2.13
C HIS A 235 -21.59 2.60 -3.56
N TYR A 236 -21.02 1.88 -4.53
CA TYR A 236 -21.31 2.07 -5.95
C TYR A 236 -21.58 0.72 -6.62
N ASP A 237 -22.55 0.69 -7.52
CA ASP A 237 -22.74 -0.42 -8.45
C ASP A 237 -21.97 -0.16 -9.73
N ILE A 238 -21.24 -1.18 -10.18
CA ILE A 238 -20.36 -1.14 -11.36
C ILE A 238 -20.87 -2.19 -12.34
N GLY A 239 -21.23 -1.79 -13.56
CA GLY A 239 -21.54 -2.71 -14.65
C GLY A 239 -20.27 -3.05 -15.43
N ALA A 240 -20.04 -4.33 -15.72
CA ALA A 240 -18.92 -4.78 -16.54
C ALA A 240 -19.36 -5.79 -17.60
N ALA A 241 -18.73 -5.73 -18.77
CA ALA A 241 -19.06 -6.56 -19.93
C ALA A 241 -17.99 -7.64 -20.18
N ILE A 242 -18.44 -8.88 -20.27
CA ILE A 242 -17.67 -9.98 -20.85
C ILE A 242 -18.03 -10.01 -22.33
N VAL A 243 -17.34 -9.18 -23.13
CA VAL A 243 -17.63 -9.10 -24.57
C VAL A 243 -16.94 -10.23 -25.31
N ARG A 244 -17.70 -11.05 -26.05
CA ARG A 244 -17.16 -12.17 -26.83
C ARG A 244 -17.16 -11.89 -28.33
N LYS A 245 -16.05 -12.25 -28.99
CA LYS A 245 -15.91 -12.22 -30.45
C LYS A 245 -14.92 -13.29 -30.91
N HIS A 246 -15.37 -14.20 -31.78
CA HIS A 246 -14.55 -15.30 -32.33
C HIS A 246 -13.78 -16.10 -31.26
N GLY A 247 -14.46 -16.49 -30.19
CA GLY A 247 -13.86 -17.26 -29.08
C GLY A 247 -12.90 -16.47 -28.17
N ARG A 248 -12.74 -15.16 -28.41
CA ARG A 248 -11.93 -14.26 -27.59
C ARG A 248 -12.81 -13.35 -26.74
N ILE A 249 -12.22 -12.85 -25.65
CA ILE A 249 -12.84 -11.90 -24.73
C ILE A 249 -12.11 -10.57 -24.83
N LEU A 250 -12.87 -9.47 -24.86
CA LEU A 250 -12.32 -8.11 -24.82
C LEU A 250 -11.90 -7.75 -23.40
N ILE A 251 -10.68 -7.26 -23.25
CA ILE A 251 -10.17 -6.65 -22.03
C ILE A 251 -9.60 -5.28 -22.35
N THR A 252 -9.72 -4.34 -21.42
CA THR A 252 -9.19 -2.99 -21.54
C THR A 252 -8.14 -2.72 -20.48
N LYS A 253 -7.27 -1.75 -20.73
CA LYS A 253 -6.26 -1.30 -19.79
C LYS A 253 -6.61 0.07 -19.27
N ARG A 254 -6.64 0.20 -17.94
CA ARG A 254 -6.89 1.49 -17.28
C ARG A 254 -5.73 2.46 -17.55
N PRO A 255 -6.01 3.77 -17.74
CA PRO A 255 -4.99 4.81 -17.74
C PRO A 255 -4.09 4.74 -16.51
N LEU A 256 -2.84 5.24 -16.62
CA LEU A 256 -1.89 5.19 -15.48
C LEU A 256 -2.30 6.11 -14.31
N HIS A 257 -3.05 7.16 -14.61
CA HIS A 257 -3.59 8.08 -13.62
C HIS A 257 -4.91 7.55 -13.06
N GLY A 258 -5.22 7.89 -11.80
CA GLY A 258 -6.46 7.47 -11.16
C GLY A 258 -6.42 6.07 -10.53
N LEU A 259 -7.63 5.61 -10.18
CA LEU A 259 -7.86 4.37 -9.45
C LEU A 259 -7.42 3.16 -10.28
N LEU A 260 -6.65 2.25 -9.64
CA LEU A 260 -6.19 0.99 -10.24
C LEU A 260 -5.39 1.17 -11.56
N GLY A 261 -4.79 2.34 -11.77
CA GLY A 261 -4.19 2.67 -13.05
C GLY A 261 -3.12 1.69 -13.57
N GLY A 262 -3.17 1.40 -14.86
CA GLY A 262 -2.31 0.44 -15.55
C GLY A 262 -2.72 -1.03 -15.42
N LEU A 263 -3.75 -1.36 -14.62
CA LEU A 263 -4.32 -2.71 -14.60
C LEU A 263 -5.23 -2.97 -15.79
N TRP A 264 -5.40 -4.25 -16.11
CA TRP A 264 -6.37 -4.74 -17.07
C TRP A 264 -7.69 -5.04 -16.40
N GLU A 265 -8.79 -4.90 -17.13
CA GLU A 265 -10.15 -5.13 -16.63
C GLU A 265 -11.12 -5.55 -17.73
N PHE A 266 -12.30 -5.98 -17.30
CA PHE A 266 -13.44 -6.07 -18.20
C PHE A 266 -14.04 -4.68 -18.40
N PRO A 267 -14.32 -4.26 -19.65
CA PRO A 267 -14.81 -2.91 -19.92
C PRO A 267 -16.16 -2.65 -19.24
N GLY A 268 -16.34 -1.43 -18.77
CA GLY A 268 -17.54 -1.01 -18.05
C GLY A 268 -17.24 0.08 -17.04
N GLY A 269 -18.23 0.44 -16.24
CA GLY A 269 -18.11 1.58 -15.36
C GLY A 269 -19.25 1.71 -14.36
N LYS A 270 -19.37 2.90 -13.79
CA LYS A 270 -20.24 3.14 -12.65
C LYS A 270 -21.66 3.41 -13.12
N GLN A 271 -22.63 2.79 -12.45
CA GLN A 271 -24.04 3.07 -12.68
C GLN A 271 -24.39 4.52 -12.29
N GLU A 272 -25.03 5.23 -13.20
CA GLU A 272 -25.56 6.57 -13.00
C GLU A 272 -26.99 6.54 -12.40
N PRO A 273 -27.44 7.62 -11.76
CA PRO A 273 -28.80 7.69 -11.25
C PRO A 273 -29.85 7.59 -12.37
N GLY A 274 -30.78 6.65 -12.25
CA GLY A 274 -31.93 6.53 -13.15
C GLY A 274 -31.76 5.54 -14.31
N GLU A 275 -30.58 4.94 -14.50
CA GLU A 275 -30.37 3.87 -15.48
C GLU A 275 -30.39 2.48 -14.82
N SER A 276 -30.69 1.45 -15.60
CA SER A 276 -30.46 0.04 -15.25
C SER A 276 -28.99 -0.35 -15.45
N LEU A 277 -28.55 -1.47 -14.87
CA LEU A 277 -27.18 -1.97 -15.04
C LEU A 277 -26.87 -2.33 -16.50
N GLN A 278 -27.85 -2.82 -17.25
CA GLN A 278 -27.67 -3.13 -18.67
C GLN A 278 -27.53 -1.86 -19.51
N GLU A 279 -28.24 -0.78 -19.17
CA GLU A 279 -28.06 0.54 -19.80
C GLU A 279 -26.69 1.12 -19.48
N CYS A 280 -26.26 1.02 -18.21
CA CYS A 280 -24.91 1.38 -17.78
C CYS A 280 -23.84 0.69 -18.64
N VAL A 281 -23.90 -0.64 -18.79
CA VAL A 281 -22.94 -1.39 -19.60
C VAL A 281 -22.92 -0.93 -21.05
N ARG A 282 -24.08 -0.70 -21.69
CA ARG A 282 -24.14 -0.19 -23.07
C ARG A 282 -23.53 1.20 -23.19
N ARG A 283 -23.84 2.10 -22.25
CA ARG A 283 -23.32 3.47 -22.22
C ARG A 283 -21.80 3.47 -22.09
N GLU A 284 -21.27 2.77 -21.08
CA GLU A 284 -19.84 2.72 -20.79
C GLU A 284 -19.03 2.14 -21.98
N LEU A 285 -19.53 1.10 -22.65
CA LEU A 285 -18.85 0.54 -23.83
C LEU A 285 -18.87 1.46 -25.04
N ARG A 286 -19.91 2.29 -25.19
CA ARG A 286 -19.94 3.34 -26.22
C ARG A 286 -18.97 4.46 -25.89
N GLU A 287 -18.99 4.94 -24.65
CA GLU A 287 -18.19 6.07 -24.19
C GLU A 287 -16.69 5.75 -24.14
N GLU A 288 -16.32 4.59 -23.64
CA GLU A 288 -14.90 4.22 -23.48
C GLU A 288 -14.29 3.63 -24.75
N LEU A 289 -15.09 2.92 -25.56
CA LEU A 289 -14.60 2.03 -26.62
C LEU A 289 -15.23 2.23 -28.02
N ALA A 290 -16.23 3.11 -28.14
CA ALA A 290 -16.98 3.33 -29.38
C ALA A 290 -17.63 2.07 -30.01
N ILE A 291 -17.97 1.08 -29.18
CA ILE A 291 -18.63 -0.16 -29.63
C ILE A 291 -20.07 -0.26 -29.12
N ASP A 292 -20.92 -0.88 -29.94
CA ASP A 292 -22.24 -1.33 -29.54
C ASP A 292 -22.21 -2.80 -29.15
N VAL A 293 -22.95 -3.13 -28.09
CA VAL A 293 -23.14 -4.50 -27.63
C VAL A 293 -24.60 -4.83 -27.37
N GLU A 294 -24.93 -6.09 -27.61
CA GLU A 294 -26.10 -6.74 -27.05
C GLU A 294 -25.73 -7.27 -25.65
N VAL A 295 -26.30 -6.65 -24.61
CA VAL A 295 -26.13 -7.09 -23.22
C VAL A 295 -27.07 -8.27 -22.96
N GLY A 296 -26.47 -9.42 -22.69
CA GLY A 296 -27.17 -10.68 -22.43
C GLY A 296 -27.36 -10.95 -20.92
N ALA A 297 -27.21 -12.22 -20.55
CA ALA A 297 -27.46 -12.66 -19.18
C ALA A 297 -26.45 -12.09 -18.18
N HIS A 298 -26.93 -11.83 -16.97
CA HIS A 298 -26.07 -11.59 -15.81
C HIS A 298 -25.30 -12.87 -15.47
N VAL A 299 -23.99 -12.73 -15.26
CA VAL A 299 -23.07 -13.85 -14.99
C VAL A 299 -22.78 -13.96 -13.50
N ILE A 300 -22.37 -12.86 -12.88
CA ILE A 300 -21.94 -12.84 -11.48
C ILE A 300 -21.96 -11.42 -10.92
N SER A 301 -22.20 -11.31 -9.61
CA SER A 301 -21.96 -10.09 -8.84
C SER A 301 -20.88 -10.30 -7.79
N VAL A 302 -19.87 -9.44 -7.76
CA VAL A 302 -18.74 -9.51 -6.85
C VAL A 302 -18.73 -8.28 -5.95
N LYS A 303 -18.93 -8.49 -4.64
CA LYS A 303 -18.78 -7.42 -3.64
C LYS A 303 -17.30 -7.21 -3.34
N HIS A 304 -16.85 -5.96 -3.39
CA HIS A 304 -15.48 -5.61 -3.06
C HIS A 304 -15.41 -4.32 -2.25
N ALA A 305 -14.45 -4.23 -1.33
CA ALA A 305 -14.27 -3.06 -0.48
C ALA A 305 -12.89 -2.45 -0.73
N TYR A 306 -12.88 -1.17 -1.06
CA TYR A 306 -11.70 -0.31 -1.01
C TYR A 306 -11.72 0.50 0.29
N THR A 307 -10.60 1.14 0.60
CA THR A 307 -10.45 1.92 1.85
C THR A 307 -11.41 3.10 1.94
N HIS A 308 -11.81 3.68 0.81
CA HIS A 308 -12.64 4.89 0.76
C HIS A 308 -14.04 4.69 0.19
N PHE A 309 -14.35 3.54 -0.39
CA PHE A 309 -15.67 3.21 -0.95
C PHE A 309 -15.80 1.69 -1.10
N LYS A 310 -17.03 1.22 -1.27
CA LYS A 310 -17.35 -0.17 -1.58
C LYS A 310 -17.95 -0.25 -2.98
N ILE A 311 -17.79 -1.39 -3.64
CA ILE A 311 -18.44 -1.66 -4.92
C ILE A 311 -19.17 -3.00 -4.91
N THR A 312 -20.19 -3.10 -5.76
CA THR A 312 -20.63 -4.37 -6.32
C THR A 312 -20.35 -4.34 -7.82
N LEU A 313 -19.49 -5.25 -8.30
CA LEU A 313 -19.19 -5.44 -9.71
C LEU A 313 -20.19 -6.46 -10.29
N HIS A 314 -21.02 -6.04 -11.23
CA HIS A 314 -22.01 -6.87 -11.91
C HIS A 314 -21.55 -7.16 -13.33
N CYS A 315 -21.25 -8.43 -13.62
CA CYS A 315 -20.74 -8.84 -14.92
C CYS A 315 -21.86 -9.43 -15.79
N PHE A 316 -21.91 -9.03 -17.06
CA PHE A 316 -22.87 -9.50 -18.04
C PHE A 316 -22.15 -10.11 -19.25
N GLU A 317 -22.68 -11.20 -19.82
CA GLU A 317 -22.27 -11.65 -21.14
C GLU A 317 -22.71 -10.63 -22.18
N CYS A 318 -21.83 -10.28 -23.11
CA CYS A 318 -22.10 -9.29 -24.15
C CYS A 318 -21.62 -9.78 -25.51
N THR A 319 -22.42 -9.54 -26.54
CA THR A 319 -22.03 -9.81 -27.94
C THR A 319 -21.77 -8.48 -28.64
N HIS A 320 -20.64 -8.36 -29.32
CA HIS A 320 -20.34 -7.20 -30.18
C HIS A 320 -21.36 -7.12 -31.31
N SER A 321 -22.16 -6.06 -31.37
CA SER A 321 -23.26 -5.89 -32.34
C SER A 321 -23.06 -4.75 -33.32
N GLY A 322 -22.11 -3.84 -33.07
CA GLY A 322 -21.83 -2.71 -33.95
C GLY A 322 -20.67 -1.83 -33.48
N GLY A 323 -20.31 -0.84 -34.29
CA GLY A 323 -19.17 0.05 -34.03
C GLY A 323 -17.80 -0.60 -34.25
N GLU A 324 -16.78 0.23 -34.44
CA GLU A 324 -15.39 -0.18 -34.51
C GLU A 324 -14.68 0.21 -33.21
N LEU A 325 -13.88 -0.70 -32.67
CA LEU A 325 -13.17 -0.49 -31.41
C LEU A 325 -12.22 0.71 -31.52
N GLN A 326 -12.48 1.77 -30.74
CA GLN A 326 -11.62 2.94 -30.62
C GLN A 326 -11.30 3.20 -29.16
N LEU A 327 -10.03 3.47 -28.85
CA LEU A 327 -9.60 3.77 -27.48
C LEU A 327 -9.89 5.24 -27.16
N VAL A 328 -11.06 5.52 -26.59
CA VAL A 328 -11.46 6.89 -26.20
C VAL A 328 -10.88 7.24 -24.82
N HIS A 329 -11.14 6.38 -23.84
CA HIS A 329 -10.70 6.58 -22.45
C HIS A 329 -9.79 5.46 -21.92
N ALA A 330 -9.84 4.27 -22.54
CA ALA A 330 -8.93 3.19 -22.23
C ALA A 330 -7.51 3.47 -22.76
N ALA A 331 -6.48 3.00 -22.04
CA ALA A 331 -5.09 3.15 -22.47
C ALA A 331 -4.66 2.09 -23.50
N ASP A 332 -5.32 0.93 -23.51
CA ASP A 332 -5.09 -0.17 -24.43
C ASP A 332 -6.33 -1.09 -24.42
N ALA A 333 -6.51 -1.92 -25.45
CA ALA A 333 -7.53 -2.96 -25.47
C ALA A 333 -7.04 -4.18 -26.25
N LYS A 334 -7.43 -5.38 -25.79
CA LYS A 334 -7.02 -6.64 -26.41
C LYS A 334 -8.16 -7.63 -26.45
N TRP A 335 -8.25 -8.35 -27.57
CA TRP A 335 -9.02 -9.58 -27.68
C TRP A 335 -8.12 -10.75 -27.30
N VAL A 336 -8.41 -11.42 -26.19
CA VAL A 336 -7.56 -12.50 -25.65
C VAL A 336 -8.34 -13.80 -25.55
N LEU A 337 -7.66 -14.93 -25.66
CA LEU A 337 -8.30 -16.20 -25.32
C LEU A 337 -8.59 -16.26 -23.82
N PRO A 338 -9.65 -16.94 -23.37
CA PRO A 338 -9.94 -17.10 -21.94
C PRO A 338 -8.74 -17.65 -21.16
N THR A 339 -8.00 -18.60 -21.74
CA THR A 339 -6.80 -19.21 -21.17
C THR A 339 -5.63 -18.22 -20.99
N GLU A 340 -5.63 -17.09 -21.70
CA GLU A 340 -4.57 -16.08 -21.63
C GLU A 340 -4.84 -14.98 -20.59
N LEU A 341 -6.07 -14.88 -20.07
CA LEU A 341 -6.47 -13.82 -19.13
C LEU A 341 -5.53 -13.73 -17.92
N ARG A 342 -5.06 -14.88 -17.41
CA ARG A 342 -4.15 -14.92 -16.25
C ARG A 342 -2.76 -14.34 -16.51
N ARG A 343 -2.39 -14.03 -17.77
CA ARG A 343 -1.13 -13.35 -18.10
C ARG A 343 -1.17 -11.86 -17.74
N TYR A 344 -2.35 -11.27 -17.66
CA TYR A 344 -2.54 -9.85 -17.38
C TYR A 344 -2.82 -9.61 -15.89
N ALA A 345 -2.51 -8.41 -15.41
CA ALA A 345 -2.72 -8.02 -14.01
C ALA A 345 -4.10 -7.40 -13.85
N PHE A 346 -4.97 -8.04 -13.06
CA PHE A 346 -6.35 -7.61 -12.82
C PHE A 346 -6.59 -7.11 -11.39
N PRO A 347 -7.59 -6.24 -11.18
CA PRO A 347 -8.11 -5.93 -9.85
C PRO A 347 -8.64 -7.20 -9.16
N LYS A 348 -8.69 -7.15 -7.81
CA LYS A 348 -9.13 -8.31 -7.02
C LYS A 348 -10.60 -8.68 -7.28
N ALA A 349 -11.45 -7.72 -7.64
CA ALA A 349 -12.84 -7.96 -7.98
C ALA A 349 -12.96 -8.80 -9.27
N ASP A 350 -12.26 -8.39 -10.33
CA ASP A 350 -12.22 -9.05 -11.64
C ASP A 350 -11.63 -10.45 -11.58
N ARG A 351 -10.71 -10.72 -10.66
CA ARG A 351 -10.12 -12.07 -10.51
C ARG A 351 -11.14 -13.17 -10.22
N VAL A 352 -12.24 -12.85 -9.53
CA VAL A 352 -13.32 -13.82 -9.29
C VAL A 352 -13.99 -14.19 -10.63
N VAL A 353 -14.12 -13.22 -11.52
CA VAL A 353 -14.65 -13.41 -12.88
C VAL A 353 -13.67 -14.22 -13.72
N LEU A 354 -12.36 -13.96 -13.62
CA LEU A 354 -11.33 -14.78 -14.29
C LEU A 354 -11.41 -16.25 -13.90
N ASP A 355 -11.60 -16.53 -12.61
CA ASP A 355 -11.69 -17.91 -12.10
C ASP A 355 -12.92 -18.64 -12.64
N LEU A 356 -14.01 -17.92 -12.94
CA LEU A 356 -15.20 -18.47 -13.59
C LEU A 356 -14.96 -18.72 -15.09
N LEU A 357 -14.30 -17.79 -15.77
CA LEU A 357 -14.07 -17.84 -17.22
C LEU A 357 -12.96 -18.81 -17.64
N THR A 358 -12.07 -19.21 -16.74
CA THR A 358 -10.93 -20.09 -17.03
C THR A 358 -11.13 -21.54 -16.62
N LYS A 359 -12.25 -21.88 -16.00
CA LYS A 359 -12.58 -23.24 -15.53
C LYS A 359 -13.34 -24.09 -16.56
N ASN A 360 -13.69 -23.52 -17.72
CA ASN A 360 -14.43 -24.20 -18.78
C ASN A 360 -13.57 -24.43 -20.01
#